data_AF-A0A5S4UZW7-F1
#
_entry.id   AF-A0A5S4UZW7-F1
#
_cell.length_a   1.000
_cell.length_b   1.000
_cell.length_c   1.000
_cell.angle_alpha   90.00
_cell.angle_beta   90.00
_cell.angle_gamma   90.00
#
_symmetry.space_group_name_H-M   'P 1'
#
loop_
_entity.id
_entity.type
_entity.pdbx_description
1 polymer ?
#
loop_
_entity_poly.entity_id
_entity_poly.type
_entity_poly.pdbx_seq_one_letter_code
_entity_poly.pdbx_strand_id
1 'polypeptide(L)'
;MTPETPVEPELPRGVALAWGVAANPQRGPKREMSIERIVDAAVEIADAEGLAAVSMSRVAQSLGYTTMSLYRYVTAKDDLLVLMQERGTGLPPEPDPEVDPTDWRERLRAIGRAQLEMHRVHPWLLDIPIQGTPVTPNNLAWMDAMLGSLSDVPLDEDERVAVILLVTGQLRWQSTIERSYEVAAGAAGIDPQAIDDGRSAVLDAFVTAEEFPALRRAVDAGVFAEGEDPFAFGLERVLDGVADYVAKREQGPRPAPPAVPHEPAAVSGDKRVRESRKAVREAEKRLRDARKVERQAVREARTRHEAR
;
A
#
# COMPACT_ATOMS: atom_id res chain seq x y z
N MET A 1 -1.34 9.03 47.46
CA MET A 1 -1.16 9.09 46.00
C MET A 1 -0.23 7.95 45.64
N THR A 2 -0.79 6.78 45.39
CA THR A 2 -0.05 5.60 44.96
C THR A 2 0.47 5.90 43.55
N PRO A 3 1.76 5.68 43.24
CA PRO A 3 2.22 5.81 41.87
C PRO A 3 1.52 4.72 41.05
N GLU A 4 0.75 5.12 40.05
CA GLU A 4 0.27 4.20 39.01
C GLU A 4 1.52 3.61 38.34
N THR A 5 1.78 2.33 38.61
CA THR A 5 2.73 1.55 37.82
C THR A 5 2.29 1.65 36.36
N PRO A 6 3.18 2.05 35.42
CA PRO A 6 2.83 2.03 34.00
C PRO A 6 2.38 0.62 33.65
N VAL A 7 1.16 0.48 33.15
CA VAL A 7 0.70 -0.80 32.60
C VAL A 7 1.54 -1.04 31.36
N GLU A 8 2.53 -1.93 31.46
CA GLU A 8 3.26 -2.41 30.28
C GLU A 8 2.23 -2.90 29.27
N PRO A 9 2.21 -2.37 28.05
CA PRO A 9 1.25 -2.82 27.05
C PRO A 9 1.49 -4.31 26.80
N GLU A 10 0.49 -5.15 27.05
CA GLU A 10 0.53 -6.56 26.65
C GLU A 10 0.68 -6.64 25.13
N LEU A 11 1.88 -7.01 24.67
CA LEU A 11 2.17 -7.10 23.24
C LEU A 11 1.34 -8.23 22.61
N PRO A 12 0.72 -7.99 21.44
CA PRO A 12 0.15 -9.08 20.64
C PRO A 12 1.18 -10.18 20.41
N ARG A 13 0.78 -11.44 20.50
CA ARG A 13 1.72 -12.57 20.51
C ARG A 13 2.61 -12.63 19.27
N GLY A 14 2.07 -12.42 18.06
CA GLY A 14 2.87 -12.33 16.83
C GLY A 14 3.98 -11.27 16.90
N VAL A 15 3.70 -10.11 17.48
CA VAL A 15 4.70 -9.05 17.73
C VAL A 15 5.73 -9.53 18.74
N ALA A 16 5.29 -10.08 19.89
CA ALA A 16 6.20 -10.60 20.91
C ALA A 16 7.12 -11.73 20.39
N LEU A 17 6.64 -12.55 19.45
CA LEU A 17 7.43 -13.57 18.77
C LEU A 17 8.44 -12.95 17.79
N ALA A 18 8.05 -11.92 17.03
CA ALA A 18 8.96 -11.20 16.13
C ALA A 18 10.14 -10.57 16.90
N TRP A 19 9.88 -10.04 18.10
CA TRP A 19 10.92 -9.51 19.00
C TRP A 19 11.72 -10.59 19.76
N GLY A 20 11.35 -11.87 19.66
CA GLY A 20 11.98 -12.95 20.40
C GLY A 20 11.76 -12.90 21.92
N VAL A 21 10.80 -12.08 22.41
CA VAL A 21 10.51 -11.92 23.84
C VAL A 21 9.47 -12.93 24.34
N ALA A 22 8.62 -13.47 23.46
CA ALA A 22 7.72 -14.56 23.80
C ALA A 22 8.48 -15.89 23.87
N ALA A 23 8.09 -16.75 24.83
CA ALA A 23 8.69 -18.06 25.02
C ALA A 23 8.52 -18.91 23.74
N ASN A 24 9.59 -19.00 22.97
CA ASN A 24 9.71 -19.98 21.91
C ASN A 24 9.84 -21.36 22.57
N PRO A 25 9.11 -22.42 22.16
CA PRO A 25 9.30 -23.79 22.67
C PRO A 25 10.71 -24.39 22.45
N GLN A 26 11.72 -23.57 22.16
CA GLN A 26 13.00 -23.86 21.52
C GLN A 26 14.15 -24.30 22.44
N ARG A 27 14.00 -24.45 23.77
CA ARG A 27 15.15 -24.90 24.58
C ARG A 27 15.28 -26.43 24.59
N GLY A 28 15.94 -26.98 23.55
CA GLY A 28 16.40 -28.38 23.50
C GLY A 28 17.13 -28.76 22.19
N PRO A 29 18.05 -29.76 22.17
CA PRO A 29 18.86 -30.07 21.01
C PRO A 29 18.03 -30.76 19.91
N LYS A 30 17.96 -30.12 18.73
CA LYS A 30 17.37 -30.59 17.45
C LYS A 30 15.94 -31.14 17.55
N ARG A 31 14.96 -30.24 17.49
CA ARG A 31 13.63 -30.57 16.93
C ARG A 31 13.53 -30.05 15.50
N GLU A 32 12.97 -30.88 14.63
CA GLU A 32 12.85 -30.65 13.19
C GLU A 32 11.94 -29.46 12.81
N MET A 33 11.12 -28.94 13.73
CA MET A 33 10.18 -27.85 13.47
C MET A 33 10.42 -26.66 14.40
N SER A 34 10.51 -25.46 13.83
CA SER A 34 10.71 -24.19 14.52
C SER A 34 9.79 -23.11 13.92
N ILE A 35 9.65 -21.96 14.61
CA ILE A 35 8.84 -20.84 14.10
C ILE A 35 9.42 -20.35 12.78
N GLU A 36 10.74 -20.21 12.69
CA GLU A 36 11.45 -19.77 11.50
C GLU A 36 11.13 -20.67 10.32
N ARG A 37 11.19 -22.01 10.48
CA ARG A 37 10.83 -22.96 9.42
C ARG A 37 9.35 -22.89 9.02
N ILE A 38 8.45 -22.63 9.96
CA ILE A 38 7.02 -22.46 9.68
C ILE A 38 6.79 -21.19 8.85
N VAL A 39 7.46 -20.09 9.22
CA VAL A 39 7.35 -18.80 8.54
C VAL A 39 7.97 -18.86 7.15
N ASP A 40 9.16 -19.44 7.00
CA ASP A 40 9.82 -19.62 5.70
C ASP A 40 8.92 -20.41 4.73
N ALA A 41 8.36 -21.54 5.18
CA ALA A 41 7.44 -22.33 4.34
C ALA A 41 6.16 -21.56 3.98
N ALA A 42 5.66 -20.70 4.88
CA ALA A 42 4.49 -19.88 4.60
C ALA A 42 4.80 -18.77 3.58
N VAL A 43 5.99 -18.15 3.66
CA VAL A 43 6.49 -17.18 2.69
C VAL A 43 6.68 -17.83 1.32
N GLU A 44 7.30 -19.02 1.24
CA GLU A 44 7.45 -19.77 -0.02
C GLU A 44 6.10 -20.06 -0.70
N ILE A 45 5.08 -20.45 0.08
CA ILE A 45 3.72 -20.64 -0.44
C ILE A 45 3.14 -19.31 -0.93
N ALA A 46 3.34 -18.22 -0.19
CA ALA A 46 2.81 -16.90 -0.55
C ALA A 46 3.48 -16.33 -1.81
N ASP A 47 4.79 -16.53 -1.97
CA ASP A 47 5.54 -16.14 -3.16
C ASP A 47 5.08 -16.90 -4.41
N ALA A 48 4.80 -18.20 -4.26
CA ALA A 48 4.42 -19.06 -5.39
C ALA A 48 2.93 -19.01 -5.76
N GLU A 49 2.04 -18.95 -4.76
CA GLU A 49 0.60 -19.14 -4.92
C GLU A 49 -0.24 -17.95 -4.41
N GLY A 50 0.41 -16.91 -3.86
CA GLY A 50 -0.23 -15.73 -3.29
C GLY A 50 -0.72 -15.93 -1.84
N LEU A 51 -1.04 -14.82 -1.17
CA LEU A 51 -1.41 -14.83 0.25
C LEU A 51 -2.65 -15.68 0.55
N ALA A 52 -3.59 -15.75 -0.41
CA ALA A 52 -4.84 -16.49 -0.26
C ALA A 52 -4.62 -18.01 -0.11
N ALA A 53 -3.54 -18.55 -0.68
CA ALA A 53 -3.18 -19.96 -0.55
C ALA A 53 -2.66 -20.32 0.86
N VAL A 54 -2.23 -19.33 1.64
CA VAL A 54 -1.65 -19.54 2.96
C VAL A 54 -2.75 -19.85 3.98
N SER A 55 -2.73 -21.10 4.46
CA SER A 55 -3.57 -21.60 5.54
C SER A 55 -2.75 -22.45 6.50
N MET A 56 -3.16 -22.53 7.76
CA MET A 56 -2.46 -23.34 8.77
C MET A 56 -2.30 -24.80 8.32
N SER A 57 -3.30 -25.37 7.62
CA SER A 57 -3.23 -26.72 7.09
C SER A 57 -2.28 -26.85 5.90
N ARG A 58 -2.30 -25.89 4.96
CA ARG A 58 -1.40 -25.89 3.80
C ARG A 58 0.07 -25.82 4.21
N VAL A 59 0.39 -24.94 5.16
CA VAL A 59 1.76 -24.80 5.72
C VAL A 59 2.16 -26.06 6.50
N ALA A 60 1.24 -26.67 7.26
CA ALA A 60 1.54 -27.92 7.94
C ALA A 60 1.87 -29.04 6.95
N GLN A 61 1.05 -29.15 5.89
CA GLN A 61 1.19 -30.16 4.86
C GLN A 61 2.50 -30.01 4.06
N SER A 62 2.90 -28.78 3.72
CA SER A 62 4.18 -28.56 3.01
C SER A 62 5.39 -28.98 3.85
N LEU A 63 5.28 -28.91 5.17
CA LEU A 63 6.32 -29.35 6.11
C LEU A 63 6.19 -30.83 6.54
N GLY A 64 5.18 -31.56 6.07
CA GLY A 64 4.95 -32.95 6.47
C GLY A 64 4.40 -33.14 7.90
N TYR A 65 3.81 -32.10 8.48
CA TYR A 65 3.22 -32.13 9.83
C TYR A 65 1.69 -31.99 9.82
N THR A 66 1.08 -32.26 10.96
CA THR A 66 -0.35 -32.00 11.19
C THR A 66 -0.60 -30.54 11.55
N THR A 67 -1.76 -29.99 11.17
CA THR A 67 -2.17 -28.62 11.55
C THR A 67 -2.09 -28.38 13.06
N MET A 68 -2.52 -29.37 13.86
CA MET A 68 -2.44 -29.32 15.33
C MET A 68 -1.00 -29.15 15.85
N SER A 69 -0.01 -29.60 15.08
CA SER A 69 1.39 -29.45 15.46
C SER A 69 1.91 -28.02 15.27
N LEU A 70 1.40 -27.28 14.28
CA LEU A 70 1.76 -25.87 14.04
C LEU A 70 1.21 -24.95 15.13
N TYR A 71 -0.01 -25.22 15.62
CA TYR A 71 -0.65 -24.41 16.66
C TYR A 71 0.13 -24.34 17.99
N ARG A 72 1.09 -25.26 18.22
CA ARG A 72 2.01 -25.19 19.36
C ARG A 72 3.03 -24.05 19.25
N TYR A 73 3.31 -23.59 18.03
CA TYR A 73 4.30 -22.56 17.73
C TYR A 73 3.62 -21.23 17.40
N VAL A 74 2.59 -21.27 16.55
CA VAL A 74 1.86 -20.09 16.07
C VAL A 74 0.37 -20.30 16.30
N THR A 75 -0.22 -19.56 17.24
CA THR A 75 -1.56 -19.85 17.76
C THR A 75 -2.71 -19.43 16.87
N ALA A 76 -2.50 -18.46 15.99
CA ALA A 76 -3.50 -17.96 15.08
C ALA A 76 -2.90 -17.67 13.70
N LYS A 77 -3.76 -17.64 12.68
CA LYS A 77 -3.35 -17.21 11.34
C LYS A 77 -2.81 -15.77 11.38
N ASP A 78 -3.39 -14.90 12.19
CA ASP A 78 -2.94 -13.51 12.30
C ASP A 78 -1.53 -13.39 12.88
N ASP A 79 -1.17 -14.23 13.87
CA ASP A 79 0.20 -14.31 14.38
C ASP A 79 1.17 -14.76 13.27
N LEU A 80 0.76 -15.71 12.42
CA LEU A 80 1.54 -16.16 11.27
C LEU A 80 1.73 -15.02 10.26
N LEU A 81 0.68 -14.26 9.96
CA LEU A 81 0.74 -13.14 9.02
C LEU A 81 1.69 -12.04 9.50
N VAL A 82 1.72 -11.73 10.80
CA VAL A 82 2.69 -10.78 11.38
C VAL A 82 4.12 -11.28 11.20
N LEU A 83 4.37 -12.56 11.49
CA LEU A 83 5.71 -13.15 11.34
C LEU A 83 6.14 -13.28 9.88
N MET A 84 5.21 -13.60 8.98
CA MET A 84 5.45 -13.57 7.54
C MET A 84 5.78 -12.16 7.09
N GLN A 85 4.97 -11.16 7.46
CA GLN A 85 5.23 -9.75 7.14
C GLN A 85 6.63 -9.33 7.59
N GLU A 86 7.01 -9.66 8.82
CA GLU A 86 8.34 -9.41 9.35
C GLU A 86 9.43 -10.07 8.50
N ARG A 87 9.25 -11.36 8.14
CA ARG A 87 10.20 -12.12 7.35
C ARG A 87 10.35 -11.59 5.92
N GLY A 88 9.24 -11.32 5.23
CA GLY A 88 9.22 -10.82 3.86
C GLY A 88 9.66 -9.35 3.75
N THR A 89 9.44 -8.55 4.80
CA THR A 89 9.96 -7.17 4.83
C THR A 89 11.49 -7.17 4.88
N GLY A 90 12.08 -8.06 5.68
CA GLY A 90 13.54 -8.16 5.84
C GLY A 90 14.20 -6.86 6.36
N LEU A 91 15.51 -6.89 6.51
CA LEU A 91 16.25 -5.67 6.86
C LEU A 91 16.34 -4.72 5.66
N PRO A 92 16.29 -3.39 5.88
CA PRO A 92 16.65 -2.45 4.83
C PRO A 92 18.10 -2.68 4.38
N PRO A 93 18.46 -2.34 3.13
CA PRO A 93 19.85 -2.39 2.70
C PRO A 93 20.69 -1.40 3.50
N GLU A 94 21.99 -1.68 3.59
CA GLU A 94 22.95 -0.70 4.10
C GLU A 94 22.95 0.56 3.19
N PRO A 95 23.23 1.75 3.75
CA PRO A 95 23.35 2.97 2.95
C PRO A 95 24.36 2.79 1.82
N ASP A 96 23.96 3.16 0.60
CA ASP A 96 24.82 3.11 -0.57
C ASP A 96 26.00 4.10 -0.40
N PRO A 97 27.27 3.61 -0.38
CA PRO A 97 28.43 4.47 -0.18
C PRO A 97 28.66 5.46 -1.33
N GLU A 98 28.06 5.23 -2.50
CA GLU A 98 28.16 6.14 -3.65
C GLU A 98 27.19 7.32 -3.58
N VAL A 99 26.18 7.25 -2.68
CA VAL A 99 25.23 8.33 -2.47
C VAL A 99 25.82 9.37 -1.52
N ASP A 100 25.81 10.64 -1.94
CA ASP A 100 26.24 11.75 -1.09
C ASP A 100 25.41 11.75 0.21
N PRO A 101 26.05 11.65 1.40
CA PRO A 101 25.32 11.63 2.67
C PRO A 101 24.51 12.92 2.92
N THR A 102 24.87 14.02 2.26
CA THR A 102 24.18 15.31 2.34
C THR A 102 22.99 15.44 1.38
N ASP A 103 22.89 14.56 0.38
CA ASP A 103 21.75 14.53 -0.55
C ASP A 103 20.62 13.64 0.00
N TRP A 104 19.83 14.22 0.90
CA TRP A 104 18.65 13.55 1.47
C TRP A 104 17.67 13.04 0.41
N ARG A 105 17.59 13.68 -0.77
CA ARG A 105 16.68 13.25 -1.84
C ARG A 105 17.16 11.94 -2.42
N GLU A 106 18.45 11.85 -2.76
CA GLU A 106 18.99 10.61 -3.31
C GLU A 106 18.99 9.48 -2.29
N ARG A 107 19.22 9.78 -1.01
CA ARG A 107 19.09 8.80 0.08
C ARG A 107 17.66 8.23 0.17
N LEU A 108 16.64 9.10 0.10
CA LEU A 108 15.24 8.67 0.05
C LEU A 108 14.89 7.90 -1.23
N ARG A 109 15.48 8.26 -2.38
CA ARG A 109 15.30 7.47 -3.60
C ARG A 109 15.94 6.10 -3.49
N ALA A 110 17.14 6.00 -2.92
CA ALA A 110 17.86 4.73 -2.73
C ALA A 110 17.07 3.76 -1.86
N ILE A 111 16.61 4.20 -0.68
CA ILE A 111 15.77 3.37 0.18
C ILE A 111 14.39 3.11 -0.45
N GLY A 112 13.85 4.06 -1.21
CA GLY A 112 12.59 3.89 -1.94
C GLY A 112 12.68 2.80 -3.02
N ARG A 113 13.76 2.78 -3.80
CA ARG A 113 14.04 1.71 -4.78
C ARG A 113 14.13 0.34 -4.11
N ALA A 114 14.77 0.28 -2.94
CA ALA A 114 14.84 -0.96 -2.17
C ALA A 114 13.46 -1.40 -1.65
N GLN A 115 12.60 -0.47 -1.24
CA GLN A 115 11.22 -0.79 -0.84
C GLN A 115 10.39 -1.32 -2.01
N LEU A 116 10.53 -0.72 -3.20
CA LEU A 116 9.89 -1.22 -4.42
C LEU A 116 10.36 -2.64 -4.76
N GLU A 117 11.67 -2.91 -4.71
CA GLU A 117 12.18 -4.26 -4.96
C GLU A 117 11.68 -5.28 -3.94
N MET A 118 11.61 -4.90 -2.66
CA MET A 118 11.02 -5.76 -1.61
C MET A 118 9.56 -6.13 -1.93
N HIS A 119 8.74 -5.17 -2.35
CA HIS A 119 7.36 -5.48 -2.77
C HIS A 119 7.33 -6.32 -4.05
N ARG A 120 8.29 -6.14 -4.97
CA ARG A 120 8.38 -6.94 -6.20
C ARG A 120 8.74 -8.40 -5.91
N VAL A 121 9.66 -8.63 -4.98
CA VAL A 121 10.06 -9.98 -4.55
C VAL A 121 8.95 -10.65 -3.74
N HIS A 122 8.27 -9.90 -2.87
CA HIS A 122 7.20 -10.42 -1.99
C HIS A 122 5.87 -9.67 -2.19
N PRO A 123 5.21 -9.82 -3.35
CA PRO A 123 4.03 -9.03 -3.72
C PRO A 123 2.83 -9.24 -2.78
N TRP A 124 2.74 -10.38 -2.11
CA TRP A 124 1.71 -10.66 -1.11
C TRP A 124 1.77 -9.74 0.13
N LEU A 125 2.88 -9.03 0.39
CA LEU A 125 2.95 -8.01 1.45
C LEU A 125 1.95 -6.86 1.23
N LEU A 126 1.55 -6.63 -0.02
CA LEU A 126 0.56 -5.62 -0.40
C LEU A 126 -0.88 -6.08 -0.10
N ASP A 127 -1.12 -7.38 0.03
CA ASP A 127 -2.43 -7.94 0.42
C ASP A 127 -2.70 -7.89 1.92
N ILE A 128 -1.64 -7.73 2.73
CA ILE A 128 -1.79 -7.67 4.19
C ILE A 128 -2.46 -6.34 4.55
N PRO A 129 -3.64 -6.36 5.21
CA PRO A 129 -4.32 -5.14 5.60
C PRO A 129 -3.50 -4.31 6.59
N ILE A 130 -3.46 -2.99 6.39
CA ILE A 130 -2.84 -2.07 7.35
C ILE A 130 -3.80 -1.89 8.54
N GLN A 131 -3.43 -2.41 9.70
CA GLN A 131 -4.21 -2.32 10.95
C GLN A 131 -3.65 -1.28 11.94
N GLY A 132 -2.57 -0.60 11.57
CA GLY A 132 -1.83 0.35 12.41
C GLY A 132 -0.36 0.38 12.01
N THR A 133 0.45 1.10 12.78
CA THR A 133 1.92 1.08 12.62
C THR A 133 2.44 -0.33 12.92
N PRO A 134 3.09 -1.02 11.97
CA PRO A 134 3.69 -2.31 12.25
C PRO A 134 4.89 -2.10 13.20
N VAL A 135 4.81 -2.65 14.40
CA VAL A 135 5.82 -2.50 15.46
C VAL A 135 6.76 -3.70 15.55
N THR A 136 7.09 -4.29 14.40
CA THR A 136 8.02 -5.43 14.31
C THR A 136 9.44 -4.94 13.98
N PRO A 137 10.50 -5.69 14.38
CA PRO A 137 11.88 -5.22 14.29
C PRO A 137 12.30 -4.73 12.89
N ASN A 138 12.03 -5.50 11.85
CA ASN A 138 12.39 -5.13 10.48
C ASN A 138 11.61 -3.91 10.01
N ASN A 139 10.31 -3.81 10.32
CA ASN A 139 9.52 -2.62 9.97
C ASN A 139 10.09 -1.35 10.63
N LEU A 140 10.47 -1.44 11.90
CA LEU A 140 11.11 -0.34 12.61
C LEU A 140 12.51 -0.03 12.06
N ALA A 141 13.28 -1.04 11.62
CA ALA A 141 14.57 -0.81 10.97
C ALA A 141 14.40 -0.04 9.65
N TRP A 142 13.38 -0.35 8.85
CA TRP A 142 13.04 0.42 7.65
C TRP A 142 12.64 1.87 7.98
N MET A 143 11.83 2.06 9.03
CA MET A 143 11.48 3.41 9.50
C MET A 143 12.73 4.19 9.96
N ASP A 144 13.61 3.56 10.73
CA ASP A 144 14.86 4.16 11.21
C ASP A 144 15.78 4.56 10.05
N ALA A 145 15.95 3.71 9.05
CA ALA A 145 16.75 4.00 7.87
C ALA A 145 16.16 5.17 7.02
N MET A 146 14.83 5.26 6.92
CA MET A 146 14.17 6.39 6.25
C MET A 146 14.26 7.69 7.04
N LEU A 147 14.12 7.66 8.37
CA LEU A 147 14.35 8.81 9.24
C LEU A 147 15.82 9.26 9.18
N GLY A 148 16.74 8.30 9.18
CA GLY A 148 18.16 8.54 9.00
C GLY A 148 18.46 9.30 7.73
N SER A 149 17.73 9.02 6.64
CA SER A 149 17.85 9.74 5.35
C SER A 149 17.53 11.24 5.43
N LEU A 150 16.83 11.67 6.49
CA LEU A 150 16.43 13.06 6.77
C LEU A 150 17.22 13.69 7.92
N SER A 151 18.28 13.04 8.43
CA SER A 151 19.01 13.44 9.64
C SER A 151 19.48 14.89 9.64
N ASP A 152 19.95 15.35 8.48
CA ASP A 152 20.59 16.66 8.30
C ASP A 152 19.62 17.70 7.70
N VAL A 153 18.35 17.32 7.51
CA VAL A 153 17.31 18.21 7.01
C VAL A 153 16.69 18.96 8.20
N PRO A 154 16.48 20.30 8.12
CA PRO A 154 15.96 21.12 9.22
C PRO A 154 14.45 20.93 9.41
N LEU A 155 14.06 19.71 9.78
CA LEU A 155 12.71 19.27 10.10
C LEU A 155 12.65 18.85 11.58
N ASP A 156 11.52 19.10 12.23
CA ASP A 156 11.21 18.50 13.52
C ASP A 156 10.81 17.01 13.36
N GLU A 157 10.74 16.26 14.47
CA GLU A 157 10.50 14.82 14.40
C GLU A 157 9.10 14.47 13.86
N ASP A 158 8.09 15.30 14.13
CA ASP A 158 6.75 15.11 13.56
C ASP A 158 6.77 15.30 12.04
N GLU A 159 7.51 16.31 11.57
CA GLU A 159 7.71 16.58 10.15
C GLU A 159 8.47 15.43 9.46
N ARG A 160 9.53 14.89 10.07
CA ARG A 160 10.28 13.75 9.52
C ARG A 160 9.39 12.51 9.36
N VAL A 161 8.63 12.17 10.40
CA VAL A 161 7.67 11.05 10.33
C VAL A 161 6.60 11.29 9.26
N ALA A 162 6.08 12.50 9.15
CA ALA A 162 5.10 12.83 8.11
C ALA A 162 5.69 12.71 6.69
N VAL A 163 6.95 13.11 6.48
CA VAL A 163 7.64 13.00 5.19
C VAL A 163 7.87 11.53 4.82
N ILE A 164 8.37 10.69 5.73
CA ILE A 164 8.56 9.27 5.40
C ILE A 164 7.23 8.57 5.14
N LEU A 165 6.14 8.93 5.84
CA LEU A 165 4.80 8.39 5.60
C LEU A 165 4.26 8.81 4.23
N LEU A 166 4.54 10.04 3.79
CA LEU A 166 4.17 10.53 2.47
C LEU A 166 4.90 9.75 1.37
N VAL A 167 6.22 9.57 1.52
CA VAL A 167 7.05 8.84 0.55
C VAL A 167 6.67 7.37 0.49
N THR A 168 6.60 6.69 1.64
CA THR A 168 6.20 5.26 1.69
C THR A 168 4.78 5.03 1.20
N GLY A 169 3.86 5.96 1.46
CA GLY A 169 2.49 5.92 0.94
C GLY A 169 2.47 5.95 -0.59
N GLN A 170 3.26 6.84 -1.20
CA GLN A 170 3.39 6.93 -2.66
C GLN A 170 4.00 5.65 -3.26
N LEU A 171 5.09 5.13 -2.67
CA LEU A 171 5.75 3.92 -3.15
C LEU A 171 4.86 2.67 -2.99
N ARG A 172 4.12 2.58 -1.89
CA ARG A 172 3.13 1.51 -1.67
C ARG A 172 1.98 1.58 -2.67
N TRP A 173 1.53 2.78 -3.01
CA TRP A 173 0.51 2.97 -4.05
C TRP A 173 1.00 2.48 -5.41
N GLN A 174 2.22 2.89 -5.81
CA GLN A 174 2.88 2.39 -7.03
C GLN A 174 2.92 0.86 -7.03
N SER A 175 3.48 0.25 -5.99
CA SER A 175 3.64 -1.21 -5.89
C SER A 175 2.28 -1.93 -5.96
N THR A 176 1.24 -1.36 -5.34
CA THR A 176 -0.13 -1.89 -5.39
C THR A 176 -0.68 -1.93 -6.82
N ILE A 177 -0.46 -0.86 -7.59
CA ILE A 177 -0.93 -0.78 -8.98
C ILE A 177 -0.16 -1.75 -9.88
N GLU A 178 1.17 -1.74 -9.81
CA GLU A 178 2.03 -2.64 -10.59
C GLU A 178 1.63 -4.10 -10.37
N ARG A 179 1.52 -4.51 -9.10
CA ARG A 179 1.05 -5.85 -8.74
C ARG A 179 -0.35 -6.16 -9.27
N SER A 180 -1.28 -5.20 -9.21
CA SER A 180 -2.64 -5.41 -9.71
C SER A 180 -2.64 -5.71 -11.21
N TYR A 181 -1.75 -5.07 -11.98
CA TYR A 181 -1.58 -5.36 -13.40
C TYR A 181 -0.93 -6.73 -13.64
N GLU A 182 0.10 -7.09 -12.89
CA GLU A 182 0.72 -8.42 -12.98
C GLU A 182 -0.29 -9.54 -12.73
N VAL A 183 -1.13 -9.41 -11.70
CA VAL A 183 -2.18 -10.39 -11.38
C VAL A 183 -3.20 -10.47 -12.51
N ALA A 184 -3.66 -9.34 -13.04
CA ALA A 184 -4.62 -9.32 -14.14
C ALA A 184 -4.05 -9.95 -15.42
N ALA A 185 -2.79 -9.64 -15.73
CA ALA A 185 -2.07 -10.17 -16.89
C ALA A 185 -1.87 -11.69 -16.79
N GLY A 186 -1.42 -12.17 -15.62
CA GLY A 186 -1.27 -13.60 -15.35
C GLY A 186 -2.59 -14.37 -15.47
N ALA A 187 -3.70 -13.82 -14.96
CA ALA A 187 -5.02 -14.43 -15.08
C ALA A 187 -5.52 -14.51 -16.54
N ALA A 188 -5.12 -13.56 -17.39
CA ALA A 188 -5.46 -13.51 -18.80
C ALA A 188 -4.44 -14.21 -19.71
N GLY A 189 -3.27 -14.62 -19.19
CA GLY A 189 -2.18 -15.22 -19.96
C GLY A 189 -1.54 -14.27 -20.96
N ILE A 190 -1.49 -12.97 -20.63
CA ILE A 190 -0.93 -11.90 -21.48
C ILE A 190 0.18 -11.15 -20.75
N ASP A 191 0.92 -10.34 -21.50
CA ASP A 191 1.92 -9.42 -20.96
C ASP A 191 1.25 -8.29 -20.14
N PRO A 192 1.80 -7.86 -18.99
CA PRO A 192 1.25 -6.73 -18.24
C PRO A 192 1.07 -5.46 -19.06
N GLN A 193 1.95 -5.18 -20.03
CA GLN A 193 1.79 -4.01 -20.90
C GLN A 193 0.52 -4.08 -21.75
N ALA A 194 0.11 -5.29 -22.17
CA ALA A 194 -1.11 -5.48 -22.94
C ALA A 194 -2.40 -5.20 -22.13
N ILE A 195 -2.35 -5.25 -20.79
CA ILE A 195 -3.45 -4.79 -19.94
C ILE A 195 -3.62 -3.27 -20.07
N ASP A 196 -2.52 -2.51 -20.13
CA ASP A 196 -2.58 -1.06 -20.26
C ASP A 196 -3.02 -0.65 -21.67
N ASP A 197 -2.51 -1.30 -22.71
CA ASP A 197 -2.93 -1.09 -24.10
C ASP A 197 -4.45 -1.34 -24.26
N GLY A 198 -4.94 -2.44 -23.70
CA GLY A 198 -6.37 -2.77 -23.70
C GLY A 198 -7.21 -1.74 -22.94
N ARG A 199 -6.70 -1.20 -21.83
CA ARG A 199 -7.36 -0.13 -21.07
C ARG A 199 -7.38 1.17 -21.86
N SER A 200 -6.28 1.54 -22.51
CA SER A 200 -6.20 2.71 -23.39
C SER A 200 -7.22 2.64 -24.52
N ALA A 201 -7.34 1.49 -25.17
CA ALA A 201 -8.35 1.27 -26.22
C ALA A 201 -9.80 1.39 -25.70
N VAL A 202 -10.07 0.88 -24.48
CA VAL A 202 -11.38 1.06 -23.84
C VAL A 202 -11.64 2.53 -23.51
N LEU A 203 -10.65 3.25 -22.97
CA LEU A 203 -10.78 4.68 -22.71
C LEU A 203 -11.06 5.43 -24.01
N ASP A 204 -10.37 5.12 -25.10
CA ASP A 204 -10.61 5.77 -26.38
C ASP A 204 -12.02 5.52 -26.93
N ALA A 205 -12.52 4.29 -26.80
CA ALA A 205 -13.85 3.91 -27.29
C ALA A 205 -15.00 4.52 -26.48
N PHE A 206 -14.82 4.74 -25.17
CA PHE A 206 -15.93 5.10 -24.25
C PHE A 206 -15.83 6.50 -23.65
N VAL A 207 -14.66 7.13 -23.63
CA VAL A 207 -14.49 8.50 -23.11
C VAL A 207 -14.81 9.49 -24.21
N THR A 208 -15.91 10.22 -24.07
CA THR A 208 -16.33 11.28 -25.00
C THR A 208 -16.03 12.67 -24.45
N ALA A 209 -15.83 13.66 -25.32
CA ALA A 209 -15.61 15.05 -24.91
C ALA A 209 -16.86 15.66 -24.23
N GLU A 210 -18.05 15.17 -24.57
CA GLU A 210 -19.33 15.64 -24.05
C GLU A 210 -19.56 15.18 -22.60
N GLU A 211 -19.29 13.91 -22.29
CA GLU A 211 -19.47 13.36 -20.94
C GLU A 211 -18.24 13.55 -20.05
N PHE A 212 -17.04 13.49 -20.62
CA PHE A 212 -15.77 13.47 -19.90
C PHE A 212 -14.72 14.40 -20.52
N PRO A 213 -14.96 15.72 -20.61
CA PRO A 213 -14.11 16.66 -21.36
C PRO A 213 -12.64 16.65 -20.91
N ALA A 214 -12.38 16.58 -19.60
CA ALA A 214 -11.01 16.54 -19.09
C ALA A 214 -10.30 15.22 -19.41
N LEU A 215 -11.00 14.08 -19.26
CA LEU A 215 -10.44 12.77 -19.54
C LEU A 215 -10.24 12.55 -21.03
N ARG A 216 -11.15 13.04 -21.87
CA ARG A 216 -11.02 12.99 -23.33
C ARG A 216 -9.74 13.69 -23.80
N ARG A 217 -9.46 14.90 -23.28
CA ARG A 217 -8.20 15.60 -23.57
C ARG A 217 -6.97 14.78 -23.17
N ALA A 218 -7.03 14.02 -22.08
CA ALA A 218 -5.94 13.15 -21.66
C ALA A 218 -5.77 11.95 -22.60
N VAL A 219 -6.87 11.30 -23.02
CA VAL A 219 -6.81 10.22 -24.00
C VAL A 219 -6.29 10.72 -25.35
N ASP A 220 -6.77 11.88 -25.83
CA ASP A 220 -6.28 12.52 -27.06
C ASP A 220 -4.79 12.86 -27.00
N ALA A 221 -4.28 13.16 -25.80
CA ALA A 221 -2.87 13.43 -25.57
C ALA A 221 -2.01 12.14 -25.44
N GLY A 222 -2.61 10.95 -25.54
CA GLY A 222 -1.88 9.68 -25.53
C GLY A 222 -1.33 9.28 -24.16
N VAL A 223 -1.70 9.96 -23.06
CA VAL A 223 -1.07 9.76 -21.74
C VAL A 223 -1.33 8.38 -21.11
N PHE A 224 -2.26 7.60 -21.66
CA PHE A 224 -2.58 6.23 -21.22
C PHE A 224 -1.93 5.15 -22.09
N ALA A 225 -1.12 5.52 -23.09
CA ALA A 225 -0.43 4.56 -23.97
C ALA A 225 1.08 4.82 -24.04
N GLU A 226 1.49 6.08 -24.11
CA GLU A 226 2.89 6.48 -24.37
C GLU A 226 3.38 7.55 -23.37
N GLY A 227 2.72 7.67 -22.22
CA GLY A 227 3.02 8.68 -21.21
C GLY A 227 4.34 8.43 -20.45
N GLU A 228 4.87 9.49 -19.84
CA GLU A 228 5.91 9.36 -18.80
C GLU A 228 5.40 8.55 -17.62
N ASP A 229 6.30 7.90 -16.87
CA ASP A 229 5.95 7.17 -15.66
C ASP A 229 5.33 8.12 -14.60
N PRO A 230 4.01 8.01 -14.35
CA PRO A 230 3.32 8.90 -13.43
C PRO A 230 3.77 8.70 -11.97
N PHE A 231 4.35 7.54 -11.62
CA PHE A 231 4.84 7.28 -10.28
C PHE A 231 6.18 7.96 -10.02
N ALA A 232 7.13 7.87 -10.96
CA ALA A 232 8.37 8.65 -10.92
C ALA A 232 8.09 10.15 -10.86
N PHE A 233 7.17 10.66 -11.71
CA PHE A 233 6.74 12.05 -11.65
C PHE A 233 6.18 12.40 -10.26
N GLY A 234 5.30 11.55 -9.72
CA GLY A 234 4.69 11.75 -8.40
C GLY A 234 5.71 11.80 -7.26
N LEU A 235 6.70 10.89 -7.27
CA LEU A 235 7.78 10.88 -6.29
C LEU A 235 8.60 12.17 -6.35
N GLU A 236 9.00 12.63 -7.53
CA GLU A 236 9.74 13.89 -7.65
C GLU A 236 8.92 15.09 -7.19
N ARG A 237 7.61 15.14 -7.47
CA ARG A 237 6.74 16.22 -6.96
C ARG A 237 6.61 16.19 -5.44
N VAL A 238 6.58 15.01 -4.83
CA VAL A 238 6.62 14.88 -3.36
C VAL A 238 7.94 15.45 -2.82
N LEU A 239 9.08 15.04 -3.38
CA LEU A 239 10.39 15.52 -2.93
C LEU A 239 10.57 17.03 -3.19
N ASP A 240 10.08 17.56 -4.32
CA ASP A 240 10.08 18.99 -4.64
C ASP A 240 9.28 19.79 -3.60
N GLY A 241 8.09 19.30 -3.24
CA GLY A 241 7.25 19.93 -2.22
C GLY A 241 7.91 19.95 -0.84
N VAL A 242 8.61 18.88 -0.47
CA VAL A 242 9.38 18.82 0.79
C VAL A 242 10.55 19.81 0.75
N ALA A 243 11.29 19.91 -0.36
CA ALA A 243 12.37 20.87 -0.50
C ALA A 243 11.89 22.33 -0.41
N ASP A 244 10.79 22.66 -1.09
CA ASP A 244 10.17 23.98 -1.00
C ASP A 244 9.69 24.30 0.43
N TYR A 245 9.11 23.32 1.12
CA TYR A 245 8.74 23.45 2.53
C TYR A 245 9.95 23.74 3.43
N VAL A 246 11.04 22.98 3.27
CA VAL A 246 12.30 23.16 3.99
C VAL A 246 12.87 24.56 3.74
N ALA A 247 12.94 25.00 2.47
CA ALA A 247 13.42 26.33 2.12
C ALA A 247 12.57 27.45 2.77
N LYS A 248 11.25 27.28 2.86
CA LYS A 248 10.36 28.23 3.54
C LYS A 248 10.52 28.23 5.06
N ARG A 249 10.79 27.08 5.68
CA ARG A 249 11.09 26.94 7.12
C ARG A 249 12.38 27.65 7.50
N GLU A 250 13.39 27.61 6.64
CA GLU A 250 14.63 28.36 6.87
C GLU A 250 14.41 29.88 6.83
N GLN A 251 13.37 30.33 6.11
CA GLN A 251 13.02 31.74 5.93
C GLN A 251 12.02 32.26 6.98
N GLY A 252 11.38 31.40 7.78
CA GLY A 252 10.31 31.82 8.69
C GLY A 252 9.69 30.71 9.55
N PRO A 253 8.67 31.05 10.36
CA PRO A 253 8.02 30.09 11.25
C PRO A 253 7.28 28.98 10.47
N ARG A 254 7.06 27.84 11.14
CA ARG A 254 6.34 26.68 10.60
C ARG A 254 5.04 27.11 9.90
N PRO A 255 4.87 26.85 8.58
CA PRO A 255 3.62 27.10 7.90
C PRO A 255 2.48 26.32 8.56
N ALA A 256 1.39 27.00 8.93
CA ALA A 256 0.21 26.32 9.45
C ALA A 256 -0.41 25.46 8.33
N PRO A 257 -0.76 24.19 8.59
CA PRO A 257 -1.48 23.40 7.61
C PRO A 257 -2.80 24.08 7.26
N PRO A 258 -3.27 23.97 6.00
CA PRO A 258 -4.57 24.49 5.62
C PRO A 258 -5.64 23.82 6.49
N ALA A 259 -6.59 24.62 6.98
CA ALA A 259 -7.69 24.10 7.77
C ALA A 259 -8.49 23.10 6.92
N VAL A 260 -8.51 21.83 7.32
CA VAL A 260 -9.40 20.83 6.73
C VAL A 260 -10.80 21.11 7.29
N PRO A 261 -11.80 21.45 6.46
CA PRO A 261 -13.15 21.66 6.95
C PRO A 261 -13.70 20.32 7.45
N HIS A 262 -13.76 20.13 8.77
CA HIS A 262 -14.50 19.02 9.35
C HIS A 262 -15.97 19.42 9.50
N GLU A 263 -16.85 18.71 8.82
CA GLU A 263 -18.29 18.84 9.05
C GLU A 263 -18.56 18.45 10.52
N PRO A 264 -19.18 19.33 11.34
CA PRO A 264 -19.37 19.05 12.76
C PRO A 264 -20.14 17.73 12.95
N ALA A 265 -19.73 16.91 13.92
CA ALA A 265 -20.36 15.61 14.20
C ALA A 265 -21.89 15.73 14.40
N ALA A 266 -22.37 16.87 14.90
CA ALA A 266 -23.78 17.21 15.04
C ALA A 266 -24.54 17.24 13.69
N VAL A 267 -23.91 17.70 12.61
CA VAL A 267 -24.51 17.79 11.27
C VAL A 267 -24.55 16.40 10.61
N SER A 268 -23.52 15.58 10.77
CA SER A 268 -23.48 14.20 10.26
C SER A 268 -24.47 13.26 11.01
N GLY A 269 -24.74 13.57 12.28
CA GLY A 269 -25.72 12.88 13.12
C GLY A 269 -27.19 13.24 12.83
N ASP A 270 -27.45 14.37 12.18
CA ASP A 270 -28.79 14.91 12.00
C ASP A 270 -29.66 14.03 11.07
N LYS A 271 -30.89 13.74 11.51
CA LYS A 271 -31.84 12.88 10.78
C LYS A 271 -32.20 13.45 9.41
N ARG A 272 -32.42 14.76 9.29
CA ARG A 272 -32.78 15.42 8.02
C ARG A 272 -31.62 15.39 7.04
N VAL A 273 -30.38 15.55 7.52
CA VAL A 273 -29.17 15.42 6.68
C VAL A 273 -29.05 14.00 6.13
N ARG A 274 -29.28 12.97 6.97
CA ARG A 274 -29.26 11.56 6.53
C ARG A 274 -30.35 11.24 5.52
N GLU A 275 -31.58 11.72 5.74
CA GLU A 275 -32.70 11.54 4.82
C GLU A 275 -32.47 12.27 3.49
N SER A 276 -31.96 13.50 3.52
CA SER A 276 -31.56 14.25 2.33
C SER A 276 -30.48 13.52 1.53
N ARG A 277 -29.41 13.04 2.19
CA ARG A 277 -28.36 12.24 1.55
C ARG A 277 -28.89 10.93 0.96
N LYS A 278 -29.87 10.29 1.62
CA LYS A 278 -30.54 9.10 1.07
C LYS A 278 -31.32 9.45 -0.21
N ALA A 279 -32.09 10.54 -0.20
CA ALA A 279 -32.83 11.01 -1.37
C ALA A 279 -31.90 11.38 -2.54
N VAL A 280 -30.76 12.03 -2.26
CA VAL A 280 -29.72 12.31 -3.28
C VAL A 280 -29.18 11.01 -3.87
N ARG A 281 -28.79 10.02 -3.05
CA ARG A 281 -28.31 8.72 -3.54
C ARG A 281 -29.33 7.99 -4.41
N GLU A 282 -30.62 8.06 -4.04
CA GLU A 282 -31.70 7.49 -4.84
C GLU A 282 -31.93 8.24 -6.16
N ALA A 283 -31.79 9.56 -6.17
CA ALA A 283 -31.88 10.37 -7.38
C ALA A 283 -30.68 10.13 -8.30
N GLU A 284 -29.46 10.07 -7.75
CA GLU A 284 -28.25 9.72 -8.50
C GLU A 284 -28.33 8.32 -9.08
N LYS A 285 -28.90 7.35 -8.35
CA LYS A 285 -29.15 6.00 -8.89
C LYS A 285 -30.06 6.06 -10.11
N ARG A 286 -31.20 6.74 -9.98
CA ARG A 286 -32.15 6.94 -11.08
C ARG A 286 -31.50 7.66 -12.28
N LEU A 287 -30.67 8.67 -12.02
CA LEU A 287 -29.93 9.39 -13.06
C LEU A 287 -28.92 8.47 -13.77
N ARG A 288 -28.18 7.63 -13.03
CA ARG A 288 -27.25 6.65 -13.62
C ARG A 288 -27.99 5.65 -14.50
N ASP A 289 -29.15 5.16 -14.06
CA ASP A 289 -29.98 4.22 -14.83
C ASP A 289 -30.50 4.88 -16.12
N ALA A 290 -31.00 6.12 -16.04
CA ALA A 290 -31.45 6.89 -17.20
C ALA A 290 -30.32 7.13 -18.22
N ARG A 291 -29.15 7.57 -17.75
CA ARG A 291 -27.96 7.78 -18.61
C ARG A 291 -27.49 6.49 -19.29
N LYS A 292 -27.66 5.32 -18.64
CA LYS A 292 -27.32 4.04 -19.26
C LYS A 292 -28.23 3.74 -20.46
N VAL A 293 -29.53 3.98 -20.32
CA VAL A 293 -30.50 3.82 -21.41
C VAL A 293 -30.21 4.80 -22.54
N GLU A 294 -29.94 6.06 -22.21
CA GLU A 294 -29.57 7.10 -23.18
C GLU A 294 -28.33 6.71 -23.99
N ARG A 295 -27.25 6.26 -23.34
CA ARG A 295 -26.02 5.78 -24.03
C ARG A 295 -26.29 4.61 -24.97
N GLN A 296 -27.13 3.67 -24.58
CA GLN A 296 -27.49 2.54 -25.44
C GLN A 296 -28.23 3.03 -26.70
N ALA A 297 -29.19 3.95 -26.53
CA ALA A 297 -29.94 4.52 -27.65
C ALA A 297 -29.03 5.30 -28.62
N VAL A 298 -28.11 6.12 -28.10
CA VAL A 298 -27.12 6.87 -28.92
C VAL A 298 -26.22 5.90 -29.70
N ARG A 299 -25.73 4.83 -29.05
CA ARG A 299 -24.90 3.82 -29.71
C ARG A 299 -25.63 3.11 -30.84
N GLU A 300 -26.86 2.64 -30.60
CA GLU A 300 -27.69 1.98 -31.61
C GLU A 300 -28.02 2.93 -32.77
N ALA A 301 -28.17 4.23 -32.51
CA ALA A 301 -28.36 5.23 -33.57
C ALA A 301 -27.09 5.39 -34.42
N ARG A 302 -25.91 5.42 -33.78
CA ARG A 302 -24.61 5.54 -34.47
C ARG A 302 -24.33 4.34 -35.38
N THR A 303 -24.55 3.12 -34.88
CA THR A 303 -24.35 1.89 -35.68
C THR A 303 -25.32 1.79 -36.86
N ARG A 304 -26.58 2.24 -36.70
CA ARG A 304 -27.55 2.31 -37.82
C ARG A 304 -27.15 3.32 -38.89
N HIS A 305 -26.45 4.40 -38.51
CA HIS A 305 -26.01 5.43 -39.43
C HIS A 305 -24.74 5.00 -40.19
N GLU A 306 -23.85 4.23 -39.56
CA GLU A 306 -22.62 3.72 -40.19
C GLU A 306 -22.86 2.53 -41.14
N ALA A 307 -24.00 1.83 -41.02
CA ALA A 307 -24.39 0.70 -41.87
C ALA A 307 -25.19 1.09 -43.14
N ARG A 308 -25.37 2.39 -43.39
CA ARG A 308 -26.05 2.95 -44.57
C ARG A 308 -25.04 3.64 -45.49
#